data_AF-A0A2G5VF85-F1
#
_entry.id   AF-A0A2G5VF85-F1
#
_cell.length_a   1.000
_cell.length_b   1.000
_cell.length_c   1.000
_cell.angle_alpha   90.00
_cell.angle_beta   90.00
_cell.angle_gamma   90.00
#
_symmetry.space_group_name_H-M   'P 1'
#
loop_
_entity.id
_entity.type
_entity.pdbx_description
1 polymer ?
#
loop_
_entity_poly.entity_id
_entity_poly.type
_entity_poly.pdbx_seq_one_letter_code
_entity_poly.pdbx_strand_id
1 'polypeptide(L)'
;MDIKQILLSLTLIVSVADSRGRRINIYGAENGHSDIVQLRGNSGAQQVYSSPIREKRPKFRNALLSNSPLKWSKMQDSDGNYLIPFVISGSYDSVEQKIIKTAMEKIAANTCIRLIPRTNQPDYAEILNKKGQGFEIFKEP
;
A
#
# COMPACT_ATOMS: atom_id res chain seq x y z
N MET A 1 3.72 10.03 57.82
CA MET A 1 2.67 9.07 57.41
C MET A 1 1.41 9.90 57.16
N ASP A 2 0.81 9.98 55.97
CA ASP A 2 1.22 9.46 54.68
C ASP A 2 0.60 10.33 53.56
N ILE A 3 1.44 11.17 52.95
CA ILE A 3 1.13 12.01 51.77
C ILE A 3 1.35 11.19 50.47
N LYS A 4 1.71 9.90 50.57
CA LYS A 4 2.13 9.09 49.41
C LYS A 4 1.01 8.33 48.70
N GLN A 5 -0.26 8.40 49.12
CA GLN A 5 -1.28 7.48 48.58
C GLN A 5 -2.35 8.06 47.63
N ILE A 6 -2.57 9.37 47.52
CA ILE A 6 -3.87 9.85 46.95
C ILE A 6 -3.82 10.50 45.57
N LEU A 7 -2.69 10.88 44.98
CA LEU A 7 -2.77 11.47 43.62
C LEU A 7 -1.56 11.24 42.73
N LEU A 8 -1.08 9.99 42.69
CA LEU A 8 -0.33 9.47 41.53
C LEU A 8 -1.31 9.20 40.38
N SER A 9 -1.99 10.23 39.88
CA SER A 9 -2.59 10.18 38.55
C SER A 9 -1.45 10.30 37.55
N LEU A 10 -0.79 9.18 37.26
CA LEU A 10 0.09 9.05 36.11
C LEU A 10 -0.80 9.28 34.88
N THR A 11 -0.76 10.49 34.33
CA THR A 11 -1.21 10.72 32.96
C THR A 11 -0.22 9.99 32.06
N LEU A 12 -0.53 8.73 31.76
CA LEU A 12 0.11 7.97 30.70
C LEU A 12 -0.28 8.67 29.41
N ILE A 13 0.53 9.65 28.99
CA ILE A 13 0.51 10.14 27.61
C ILE A 13 1.02 8.96 26.78
N VAL A 14 0.09 8.08 26.38
CA VAL A 14 0.33 7.19 25.25
C VAL A 14 0.46 8.14 24.08
N SER A 15 1.69 8.48 23.70
CA SER A 15 1.94 8.93 22.35
C SER A 15 1.48 7.77 21.47
N VAL A 16 0.28 7.90 20.89
CA VAL A 16 -0.08 7.11 19.73
C VAL A 16 0.91 7.56 18.66
N ALA A 17 2.06 6.90 18.60
CA ALA A 17 2.92 6.95 17.45
C ALA A 17 2.06 6.40 16.32
N ASP A 18 1.51 7.31 15.52
CA ASP A 18 0.85 6.97 14.28
C ASP A 18 1.93 6.36 13.38
N SER A 19 2.09 5.05 13.51
CA SER A 19 3.03 4.22 12.77
C SER A 19 2.49 4.10 11.35
N ARG A 20 2.42 5.21 10.63
CA ARG A 20 2.01 5.21 9.22
C ARG A 20 3.14 4.61 8.41
N GLY A 21 2.80 3.64 7.56
CA GLY A 21 3.70 3.17 6.53
C GLY A 21 4.11 4.33 5.63
N ARG A 22 5.29 4.23 5.01
CA ARG A 22 5.75 5.26 4.06
C ARG A 22 4.95 5.18 2.77
N ARG A 23 4.73 6.32 2.12
CA ARG A 23 4.11 6.36 0.78
C ARG A 23 5.00 5.59 -0.22
N ILE A 24 4.39 4.69 -1.00
CA ILE A 24 5.07 4.00 -2.10
C ILE A 24 5.32 5.00 -3.24
N ASN A 25 6.59 5.16 -3.64
CA ASN A 25 7.01 5.99 -4.76
C ASN A 25 7.01 5.20 -6.07
N ILE A 26 6.03 5.44 -6.93
CA ILE A 26 5.93 4.76 -8.25
C ILE A 26 6.56 5.56 -9.40
N TYR A 27 6.81 6.86 -9.22
CA TYR A 27 7.21 7.76 -10.30
C TYR A 27 8.72 7.98 -10.43
N GLY A 28 9.50 7.70 -9.38
CA GLY A 28 10.97 7.89 -9.37
C GLY A 28 11.77 6.91 -10.26
N ALA A 29 11.15 6.24 -11.22
CA ALA A 29 11.77 5.17 -11.99
C ALA A 29 12.91 5.67 -12.89
N GLU A 30 12.74 6.84 -13.52
CA GLU A 30 13.74 7.47 -14.39
C GLU A 30 15.09 7.71 -13.69
N ASN A 31 15.06 8.04 -12.40
CA ASN A 31 16.26 8.31 -11.59
C ASN A 31 16.69 7.11 -10.74
N GLY A 32 16.04 5.93 -10.88
CA GLY A 32 16.36 4.74 -10.09
C GLY A 32 15.89 4.76 -8.63
N HIS A 33 15.11 5.76 -8.23
CA HIS A 33 14.67 6.00 -6.85
C HIS A 33 13.19 5.61 -6.59
N SER A 34 12.51 4.96 -7.54
CA SER A 34 11.17 4.42 -7.33
C SER A 34 11.21 3.14 -6.50
N ASP A 35 10.16 2.84 -5.76
CA ASP A 35 10.00 1.57 -5.05
C ASP A 35 9.73 0.38 -5.99
N ILE A 36 9.39 0.66 -7.26
CA ILE A 36 9.05 -0.35 -8.28
C ILE A 36 10.25 -0.60 -9.24
N VAL A 37 11.50 -0.57 -8.74
CA VAL A 37 12.66 -0.94 -9.59
C VAL A 37 12.65 -2.42 -9.97
N GLN A 38 11.95 -3.26 -9.19
CA GLN A 38 11.90 -4.72 -9.37
C GLN A 38 11.21 -5.18 -10.68
N LEU A 39 10.48 -4.29 -11.37
CA LEU A 39 9.93 -4.57 -12.71
C LEU A 39 10.97 -4.42 -13.82
N ARG A 40 12.08 -3.73 -13.54
CA ARG A 40 13.27 -3.79 -14.39
C ARG A 40 13.92 -5.12 -14.05
N GLY A 41 13.80 -6.08 -14.97
CA GLY A 41 14.39 -7.41 -14.81
C GLY A 41 15.85 -7.31 -14.34
N ASN A 42 16.34 -8.33 -13.65
CA ASN A 42 17.65 -8.37 -13.00
C ASN A 42 18.80 -8.03 -13.96
N SER A 43 19.04 -6.75 -14.22
CA SER A 43 20.09 -6.22 -15.07
C SER A 43 21.04 -5.43 -14.18
N GLY A 44 21.72 -6.14 -13.29
CA GLY A 44 23.10 -5.81 -12.94
C GLY A 44 24.05 -6.01 -14.13
N ALA A 45 23.57 -6.61 -15.23
CA ALA A 45 24.22 -6.59 -16.51
C ALA A 45 23.59 -5.50 -17.38
N GLN A 46 24.32 -4.41 -17.57
CA GLN A 46 24.18 -3.51 -18.70
C GLN A 46 24.42 -4.34 -19.97
N GLN A 47 23.38 -5.04 -20.47
CA GLN A 47 23.48 -5.78 -21.72
C GLN A 47 23.45 -4.76 -22.85
N VAL A 48 24.64 -4.30 -23.22
CA VAL A 48 24.93 -3.71 -24.52
C VAL A 48 24.64 -4.81 -25.53
N TYR A 49 23.47 -4.74 -26.16
CA TYR A 49 23.03 -5.71 -27.16
C TYR A 49 23.72 -5.42 -28.49
N SER A 50 24.83 -6.13 -28.72
CA SER A 50 25.50 -6.20 -30.01
C SER A 50 25.54 -7.66 -30.47
N SER A 51 24.46 -8.20 -31.06
CA SER A 51 24.55 -9.20 -32.15
C SER A 51 23.19 -9.72 -32.65
N PRO A 52 23.11 -10.20 -33.91
CA PRO A 52 21.87 -10.57 -34.59
C PRO A 52 21.54 -12.06 -34.45
N ILE A 53 21.24 -12.59 -33.25
CA ILE A 53 20.66 -13.95 -33.13
C ILE A 53 19.65 -14.01 -31.96
N ARG A 54 18.35 -14.06 -32.29
CA ARG A 54 17.21 -14.53 -31.46
C ARG A 54 17.34 -14.23 -29.96
N GLU A 55 17.50 -12.96 -29.62
CA GLU A 55 17.49 -12.51 -28.23
C GLU A 55 16.06 -12.60 -27.67
N LYS A 56 15.94 -13.39 -26.60
CA LYS A 56 14.72 -13.56 -25.81
C LYS A 56 14.43 -12.22 -25.16
N ARG A 57 13.67 -11.35 -25.85
CA ARG A 57 13.30 -10.01 -25.38
C ARG A 57 12.91 -10.07 -23.90
N PRO A 58 13.41 -9.16 -23.04
CA PRO A 58 13.02 -9.13 -21.64
C PRO A 58 11.50 -9.02 -21.59
N LYS A 59 10.85 -10.05 -21.02
CA LYS A 59 9.39 -10.04 -20.91
C LYS A 59 9.02 -9.06 -19.80
N PHE A 60 8.61 -7.85 -20.19
CA PHE A 60 8.02 -6.90 -19.26
C PHE A 60 6.77 -7.52 -18.61
N ARG A 61 6.67 -7.39 -17.28
CA ARG A 61 5.51 -7.82 -16.48
C ARG A 61 4.83 -6.57 -15.94
N ASN A 62 3.51 -6.60 -15.86
CA ASN A 62 2.68 -5.58 -15.21
C ASN A 62 2.45 -5.86 -13.71
N ALA A 63 3.05 -6.92 -13.17
CA ALA A 63 2.90 -7.35 -11.79
C ALA A 63 4.26 -7.43 -11.09
N LEU A 64 4.27 -7.09 -9.80
CA LEU A 64 5.43 -7.25 -8.93
C LEU A 64 5.86 -8.73 -8.85
N LEU A 65 7.14 -8.95 -8.57
CA LEU A 65 7.68 -10.29 -8.35
C LEU A 65 6.97 -11.01 -7.19
N SER A 66 6.95 -12.33 -7.23
CA SER A 66 6.28 -13.18 -6.22
C SER A 66 6.88 -13.03 -4.82
N ASN A 67 8.12 -12.59 -4.69
CA ASN A 67 8.80 -12.32 -3.42
C ASN A 67 8.87 -10.83 -3.04
N SER A 68 8.19 -9.94 -3.78
CA SER A 68 8.21 -8.50 -3.48
C SER A 68 7.56 -8.21 -2.12
N PRO A 69 8.20 -7.43 -1.23
CA PRO A 69 7.61 -7.03 0.05
C PRO A 69 6.50 -5.99 -0.13
N LEU A 70 6.39 -5.36 -1.29
CA LEU A 70 5.44 -4.28 -1.58
C LEU A 70 4.02 -4.76 -1.90
N LYS A 71 3.64 -5.95 -1.41
CA LYS A 71 2.34 -6.58 -1.67
C LYS A 71 1.49 -6.69 -0.40
N TRP A 72 0.18 -6.65 -0.58
CA TRP A 72 -0.80 -6.96 0.46
C TRP A 72 -0.80 -8.47 0.72
N SER A 73 0.01 -8.90 1.69
CA SER A 73 0.20 -10.32 2.01
C SER A 73 0.17 -10.64 3.51
N LYS A 74 0.23 -9.62 4.37
CA LYS A 74 0.38 -9.79 5.83
C LYS A 74 -0.96 -10.02 6.54
N MET A 75 -2.05 -9.47 6.04
CA MET A 75 -3.36 -9.53 6.72
C MET A 75 -4.34 -10.40 5.92
N GLN A 76 -4.81 -11.48 6.54
CA GLN A 76 -5.85 -12.34 6.01
C GLN A 76 -6.95 -12.59 7.04
N ASP A 77 -8.18 -12.79 6.57
CA ASP A 77 -9.27 -13.32 7.40
C ASP A 77 -9.19 -14.86 7.52
N SER A 78 -10.13 -15.45 8.27
CA SER A 78 -10.23 -16.91 8.46
C SER A 78 -10.48 -17.68 7.17
N ASP A 79 -11.02 -17.01 6.15
CA ASP A 79 -11.36 -17.62 4.86
C ASP A 79 -10.21 -17.47 3.85
N GLY A 80 -9.09 -16.88 4.27
CA GLY A 80 -7.90 -16.67 3.44
C GLY A 80 -7.97 -15.44 2.53
N ASN A 81 -8.97 -14.56 2.71
CA ASN A 81 -9.05 -13.32 1.94
C ASN A 81 -8.05 -12.29 2.48
N TYR A 82 -7.40 -11.56 1.58
CA TYR A 82 -6.48 -10.47 1.91
C TYR A 82 -7.24 -9.20 2.28
N LEU A 83 -6.98 -8.71 3.49
CA LEU A 83 -7.58 -7.51 4.02
C LEU A 83 -6.72 -6.29 3.67
N ILE A 84 -7.31 -5.30 3.01
CA ILE A 84 -6.67 -4.03 2.65
C ILE A 84 -7.39 -2.89 3.38
N PRO A 85 -6.79 -2.33 4.42
CA PRO A 85 -7.32 -1.14 5.10
C PRO A 85 -7.36 0.06 4.14
N PHE A 86 -8.45 0.84 4.15
CA PHE A 86 -8.56 2.06 3.35
C PHE A 86 -9.14 3.25 4.10
N VAL A 87 -8.81 4.45 3.61
CA VAL A 87 -9.41 5.73 4.02
C VAL A 87 -9.83 6.50 2.76
N ILE A 88 -10.98 7.18 2.83
CA ILE A 88 -11.42 8.14 1.81
C ILE A 88 -11.17 9.54 2.39
N SER A 89 -10.10 10.19 1.95
CA SER A 89 -9.73 11.54 2.39
C SER A 89 -10.11 12.62 1.38
N GLY A 90 -10.40 12.23 0.14
CA GLY A 90 -10.94 13.12 -0.88
C GLY A 90 -12.36 13.61 -0.55
N SER A 91 -12.71 14.81 -0.98
CA SER A 91 -14.10 15.26 -0.96
C SER A 91 -14.86 14.54 -2.06
N TYR A 92 -15.76 13.64 -1.68
CA TYR A 92 -16.65 12.93 -2.60
C TYR A 92 -18.09 13.13 -2.17
N ASP A 93 -18.98 13.39 -3.12
CA ASP A 93 -20.40 13.44 -2.83
C ASP A 93 -20.97 12.04 -2.53
N SER A 94 -22.23 12.00 -2.11
CA SER A 94 -22.90 10.73 -1.75
C SER A 94 -22.98 9.72 -2.91
N VAL A 95 -23.07 10.21 -4.15
CA VAL A 95 -23.16 9.37 -5.35
C VAL A 95 -21.79 8.78 -5.66
N GLU A 96 -20.74 9.59 -5.62
CA GLU A 96 -19.35 9.16 -5.81
C GLU A 96 -18.92 8.15 -4.75
N GLN A 97 -19.25 8.39 -3.46
CA GLN A 97 -18.98 7.43 -2.39
C GLN A 97 -19.69 6.09 -2.62
N LYS A 98 -20.93 6.12 -3.12
CA LYS A 98 -21.66 4.90 -3.49
C LYS A 98 -21.00 4.16 -4.65
N ILE A 99 -20.50 4.88 -5.64
CA ILE A 99 -19.75 4.29 -6.76
C ILE A 99 -18.47 3.61 -6.27
N ILE A 100 -17.70 4.29 -5.40
CA ILE A 100 -16.49 3.73 -4.79
C ILE A 100 -16.82 2.44 -4.03
N LYS A 101 -17.84 2.47 -3.17
CA LYS A 101 -18.26 1.29 -2.39
C LYS A 101 -18.71 0.14 -3.29
N THR A 102 -19.50 0.43 -4.33
CA THR A 102 -19.95 -0.57 -5.30
C THR A 102 -18.77 -1.21 -6.03
N ALA A 103 -17.73 -0.44 -6.37
CA ALA A 103 -16.52 -0.97 -6.98
C ALA A 103 -15.76 -1.90 -6.02
N MET A 104 -15.66 -1.53 -4.74
CA MET A 104 -15.05 -2.39 -3.71
C MET A 104 -15.81 -3.71 -3.54
N GLU A 105 -17.15 -3.67 -3.52
CA GLU A 105 -18.00 -4.86 -3.44
C GLU A 105 -17.82 -5.78 -4.66
N LYS A 106 -17.72 -5.21 -5.87
CA LYS A 106 -17.44 -5.98 -7.10
C LYS A 106 -16.09 -6.69 -7.05
N ILE A 107 -15.05 -6.03 -6.51
CA ILE A 107 -13.74 -6.66 -6.29
C ILE A 107 -13.88 -7.81 -5.31
N ALA A 108 -14.59 -7.61 -4.20
CA ALA A 108 -14.77 -8.63 -3.17
C ALA A 108 -15.52 -9.86 -3.69
N ALA A 109 -16.54 -9.67 -4.53
CA ALA A 109 -17.34 -10.76 -5.09
C ALA A 109 -16.55 -11.68 -6.05
N ASN A 110 -15.50 -11.17 -6.69
CA ASN A 110 -14.78 -11.88 -7.76
C ASN A 110 -13.33 -12.26 -7.40
N THR A 111 -12.85 -11.85 -6.23
CA THR A 111 -11.45 -12.06 -5.81
C THR A 111 -11.38 -12.37 -4.33
N CYS A 112 -10.20 -12.72 -3.83
CA CYS A 112 -9.91 -12.85 -2.40
C CYS A 112 -9.52 -11.50 -1.76
N ILE A 113 -9.81 -10.35 -2.37
CA ILE A 113 -9.45 -9.03 -1.83
C ILE A 113 -10.64 -8.44 -1.07
N ARG A 114 -10.42 -7.92 0.14
CA ARG A 114 -11.43 -7.24 0.95
C ARG A 114 -10.92 -5.87 1.36
N LEU A 115 -11.56 -4.81 0.87
CA LEU A 115 -11.28 -3.45 1.34
C LEU A 115 -12.07 -3.20 2.61
N ILE A 116 -11.37 -2.89 3.71
CA ILE A 116 -11.97 -2.66 5.02
C ILE A 116 -11.69 -1.23 5.51
N PRO A 117 -12.63 -0.57 6.20
CA PRO A 117 -12.36 0.73 6.81
C PRO A 117 -11.14 0.63 7.74
N ARG A 118 -10.16 1.53 7.53
CA ARG A 118 -8.98 1.58 8.38
C ARG A 118 -9.37 1.95 9.81
N THR A 119 -8.74 1.27 10.77
CA THR A 119 -8.69 1.69 12.16
C THR A 119 -7.28 2.20 12.45
N ASN A 120 -6.37 1.33 12.88
CA ASN A 120 -5.01 1.68 13.31
C ASN A 120 -3.92 0.97 12.51
N GLN A 121 -4.25 0.39 11.34
CA GLN A 121 -3.27 -0.37 10.56
C GLN A 121 -2.20 0.57 9.99
N PRO A 122 -0.92 0.16 10.02
CA PRO A 122 0.19 0.97 9.51
C PRO A 122 0.17 1.07 7.97
N ASP A 123 -0.11 -0.06 7.32
CA ASP A 123 -0.26 -0.16 5.87
C ASP A 123 -1.73 0.08 5.49
N TYR A 124 -1.99 1.06 4.62
CA TYR A 124 -3.34 1.34 4.13
C TYR A 124 -3.34 2.00 2.74
N ALA A 125 -4.50 1.94 2.10
CA ALA A 125 -4.80 2.67 0.87
C ALA A 125 -5.52 3.98 1.17
N GLU A 126 -5.13 5.07 0.51
CA GLU A 126 -5.80 6.35 0.62
C GLU A 126 -6.40 6.77 -0.73
N ILE A 127 -7.71 7.02 -0.71
CA ILE A 127 -8.48 7.45 -1.88
C ILE A 127 -8.60 8.97 -1.83
N LEU A 128 -8.04 9.63 -2.85
CA LEU A 128 -7.89 11.08 -2.91
C LEU A 128 -8.65 11.66 -4.09
N ASN A 129 -9.29 12.81 -3.86
CA ASN A 129 -9.88 13.62 -4.92
C ASN A 129 -9.04 14.89 -5.13
N LYS A 130 -7.81 14.72 -5.63
CA LYS A 130 -6.88 15.83 -5.88
C LYS A 130 -6.37 15.77 -7.31
N LYS A 131 -6.32 16.92 -7.98
CA LYS A 131 -5.83 16.99 -9.37
C LYS A 131 -4.41 16.41 -9.47
N GLY A 132 -4.22 15.43 -10.34
CA GLY A 132 -2.95 14.73 -10.51
C GLY A 132 -2.64 13.64 -9.48
N GLN A 133 -3.56 13.36 -8.55
CA GLN A 133 -3.46 12.31 -7.54
C GLN A 133 -4.76 11.50 -7.51
N GLY A 134 -4.69 10.21 -7.85
CA GLY A 134 -5.86 9.32 -7.78
C GLY A 134 -5.87 8.47 -6.52
N PHE A 135 -4.82 7.66 -6.35
CA PHE A 135 -4.75 6.63 -5.31
C PHE A 135 -3.34 6.59 -4.73
N GLU A 136 -3.23 6.62 -3.40
CA GLU A 136 -1.95 6.52 -2.69
C GLU A 136 -1.90 5.26 -1.83
N ILE A 137 -0.72 4.64 -1.79
CA ILE A 137 -0.48 3.43 -1.00
C ILE A 137 0.58 3.75 0.04
N PHE A 138 0.28 3.46 1.30
CA PHE A 138 1.20 3.55 2.42
C PHE A 138 1.57 2.14 2.85
N LYS A 139 2.87 1.84 2.85
CA LYS A 139 3.38 0.51 3.18
C LYS A 139 4.76 0.56 3.84
N GLU A 140 4.91 -0.15 4.95
CA GLU A 140 6.22 -0.42 5.55
C GLU A 140 6.93 -1.57 4.79
N PRO A 141 8.21 -1.41 4.43
CA PRO A 141 9.00 -2.42 3.72
C PRO A 141 9.18 -3.72 4.52
#